data_AF-A0A3M1RMU6-F1
#
_entry.id   AF-A0A3M1RMU6-F1
#
_cell.length_a   1.000
_cell.length_b   1.000
_cell.length_c   1.000
_cell.angle_alpha   90.00
_cell.angle_beta   90.00
_cell.angle_gamma   90.00
#
_symmetry.space_group_name_H-M   'P 1'
#
loop_
_entity.id
_entity.type
_entity.pdbx_description
1 polymer ?
#
loop_
_entity_poly.entity_id
_entity_poly.type
_entity_poly.pdbx_seq_one_letter_code
_entity_poly.pdbx_strand_id
1 'polypeptide(L)'
;MKVFIGNSPWRKEGFYGVRAGSRWPHFEMDCSEYMPFPFFMAYATALLEKNSIDVKAVDGIAEGDDDEQFFQKLLDYNPDIVVYEVSTNTIEIDLRFAKMTKEALGERALVVFCGPDMNMYNPAFLEKNRCVDVVLKGEYEFTLLEMVKSLKMNNGLQGIKGLYYRDSSGRGVFTGERQLVSNIDLFPWPARHQFPMEKYNDTPGGIPKPSVQMWASRGCPFKCIFCSWPQIMYGSSSYRTRNPVDVVDEMQWLVDEMGFKSVYFDDDTFNIGKERILKICSEIKKRGLKVPWAIMARADTSDREMLEAMVDAGLYALKYGIESGVQEIVNNCGKNLDLEKAKENIKITKELGVKIHLTFSFGLPGETMDTIKRTVDFAIEQDPDSLQFSIITPFPGSKYYEELDKKGYILSKNWEEYDGYNKAVIRTDNLDSCDLEKGLNYANEAWRAHQLKKEIKAAPMHFVKKSLSNPLHSARRFWQLFVRR
;
A
#
# COMPACT_ATOMS: atom_id res chain seq x y z
N MET A 1 -6.59 -19.36 24.97
CA MET A 1 -5.67 -18.83 23.97
C MET A 1 -6.29 -17.62 23.31
N LYS A 2 -5.93 -16.45 23.85
CA LYS A 2 -6.29 -15.11 23.38
C LYS A 2 -5.19 -14.59 22.45
N VAL A 3 -5.58 -14.07 21.29
CA VAL A 3 -4.67 -13.51 20.30
C VAL A 3 -4.89 -12.00 20.21
N PHE A 4 -3.82 -11.22 20.35
CA PHE A 4 -3.83 -9.78 20.07
C PHE A 4 -3.09 -9.55 18.76
N ILE A 5 -3.68 -8.83 17.80
CA ILE A 5 -3.03 -8.44 16.54
C ILE A 5 -2.91 -6.92 16.53
N GLY A 6 -1.68 -6.42 16.52
CA GLY A 6 -1.38 -5.01 16.69
C GLY A 6 -0.63 -4.40 15.51
N ASN A 7 -1.09 -3.24 15.05
CA ASN A 7 -0.25 -2.28 14.32
C ASN A 7 0.16 -1.20 15.33
N SER A 8 1.42 -1.24 15.77
CA SER A 8 1.88 -0.36 16.84
C SER A 8 2.01 1.10 16.36
N PRO A 9 1.80 2.09 17.24
CA PRO A 9 2.02 3.49 16.92
C PRO A 9 3.40 3.75 16.30
N TRP A 10 3.43 4.66 15.34
CA TRP A 10 4.64 5.20 14.73
C TRP A 10 4.43 6.69 14.53
N ARG A 11 5.09 7.53 15.34
CA ARG A 11 4.85 8.98 15.37
C ARG A 11 6.14 9.77 15.48
N LYS A 12 6.13 10.99 14.95
CA LYS A 12 7.11 12.06 15.20
C LYS A 12 6.38 13.40 15.25
N GLU A 13 7.02 14.46 15.74
CA GLU A 13 6.36 15.76 15.88
C GLU A 13 5.78 16.27 14.55
N GLY A 14 4.45 16.45 14.48
CA GLY A 14 3.73 16.92 13.29
C GLY A 14 3.40 15.84 12.24
N PHE A 15 3.74 14.57 12.50
CA PHE A 15 3.54 13.47 11.55
C PHE A 15 3.09 12.18 12.24
N TYR A 16 2.25 11.41 11.54
CA TYR A 16 1.96 10.02 11.87
C TYR A 16 2.54 9.10 10.78
N GLY A 17 2.96 7.91 11.19
CA GLY A 17 3.45 6.89 10.28
C GLY A 17 2.31 6.16 9.59
N VAL A 18 2.57 5.62 8.42
CA VAL A 18 1.67 4.76 7.65
C VAL A 18 2.45 3.47 7.34
N ARG A 19 1.89 2.31 7.67
CA ARG A 19 2.59 1.02 7.56
C ARG A 19 1.67 -0.15 7.20
N ALA A 20 0.86 -0.66 8.13
CA ALA A 20 -0.04 -1.77 7.88
C ALA A 20 -1.06 -1.38 6.79
N GLY A 21 -1.30 -2.28 5.84
CA GLY A 21 -2.10 -1.98 4.65
C GLY A 21 -1.41 -1.11 3.59
N SER A 22 -0.33 -0.40 3.91
CA SER A 22 0.43 0.37 2.94
C SER A 22 1.46 -0.49 2.22
N ARG A 23 1.45 -0.46 0.88
CA ARG A 23 2.52 -1.05 0.05
C ARG A 23 3.88 -0.37 0.21
N TRP A 24 3.87 0.79 0.84
CA TRP A 24 5.03 1.62 1.07
C TRP A 24 4.94 2.35 2.41
N PRO A 25 5.66 1.90 3.44
CA PRO A 25 5.62 2.59 4.73
C PRO A 25 6.31 3.96 4.65
N HIS A 26 5.66 5.00 5.18
CA HIS A 26 6.17 6.38 5.16
C HIS A 26 5.52 7.21 6.28
N PHE A 27 5.94 8.46 6.44
CA PHE A 27 5.27 9.43 7.30
C PHE A 27 4.33 10.33 6.51
N GLU A 28 3.18 10.63 7.09
CA GLU A 28 2.20 11.61 6.63
C GLU A 28 2.13 12.76 7.64
N MET A 29 1.82 13.97 7.16
CA MET A 29 1.59 15.11 8.06
C MET A 29 0.32 14.90 8.87
N ASP A 30 0.25 15.39 10.11
CA ASP A 30 -0.94 15.23 10.96
C ASP A 30 -2.23 15.83 10.38
N CYS A 31 -2.12 16.74 9.40
CA CYS A 31 -3.26 17.29 8.67
C CYS A 31 -3.73 16.43 7.50
N SER A 32 -2.97 15.39 7.13
CA SER A 32 -3.35 14.43 6.10
C SER A 32 -4.48 13.54 6.62
N GLU A 33 -5.42 13.21 5.73
CA GLU A 33 -6.48 12.25 6.01
C GLU A 33 -6.20 10.91 5.33
N TYR A 34 -4.99 10.68 4.80
CA TYR A 34 -4.64 9.44 4.14
C TYR A 34 -4.37 8.33 5.16
N MET A 35 -5.14 7.24 5.11
CA MET A 35 -4.94 6.10 5.98
C MET A 35 -5.35 4.81 5.25
N PRO A 36 -4.40 3.91 4.92
CA PRO A 36 -4.71 2.63 4.27
C PRO A 36 -5.33 1.64 5.26
N PHE A 37 -6.24 0.79 4.77
CA PHE A 37 -6.88 -0.23 5.58
C PHE A 37 -5.93 -1.43 5.78
N PRO A 38 -5.71 -1.93 7.02
CA PRO A 38 -4.76 -3.00 7.31
C PRO A 38 -5.33 -4.37 6.92
N PHE A 39 -5.40 -4.64 5.62
CA PHE A 39 -6.08 -5.83 5.07
C PHE A 39 -5.60 -7.14 5.67
N PHE A 40 -4.28 -7.37 5.78
CA PHE A 40 -3.76 -8.63 6.32
C PHE A 40 -4.17 -8.84 7.78
N MET A 41 -4.11 -7.80 8.63
CA MET A 41 -4.61 -7.88 10.02
C MET A 41 -6.10 -8.19 10.04
N ALA A 42 -6.89 -7.49 9.23
CA ALA A 42 -8.33 -7.63 9.23
C ALA A 42 -8.80 -8.99 8.70
N TYR A 43 -8.14 -9.54 7.67
CA TYR A 43 -8.39 -10.90 7.18
C TYR A 43 -7.91 -11.97 8.17
N ALA A 44 -6.75 -11.78 8.81
CA ALA A 44 -6.28 -12.69 9.86
C ALA A 44 -7.26 -12.75 11.03
N THR A 45 -7.73 -11.58 11.48
CA THR A 45 -8.71 -11.45 12.56
C THR A 45 -10.01 -12.15 12.20
N ALA A 46 -10.60 -11.86 11.03
CA ALA A 46 -11.83 -12.51 10.59
C ALA A 46 -11.68 -14.04 10.47
N LEU A 47 -10.52 -14.51 9.98
CA LEU A 47 -10.25 -15.94 9.85
C LEU A 47 -10.16 -16.63 11.23
N LEU A 48 -9.56 -15.97 12.22
CA LEU A 48 -9.50 -16.46 13.60
C LEU A 48 -10.89 -16.46 14.26
N GLU A 49 -11.68 -15.40 14.09
CA GLU A 49 -13.05 -15.30 14.60
C GLU A 49 -13.96 -16.39 14.02
N LYS A 50 -13.90 -16.61 12.70
CA LYS A 50 -14.62 -17.69 12.00
C LYS A 50 -14.28 -19.09 12.54
N ASN A 51 -13.12 -19.24 13.18
CA ASN A 51 -12.66 -20.47 13.82
C ASN A 51 -12.78 -20.45 15.36
N SER A 52 -13.61 -19.57 15.91
CA SER A 52 -13.89 -19.44 17.34
C SER A 52 -12.62 -19.25 18.19
N ILE A 53 -11.66 -18.47 17.67
CA ILE A 53 -10.49 -18.03 18.41
C ILE A 53 -10.78 -16.64 18.97
N ASP A 54 -10.54 -16.46 20.26
CA ASP A 54 -10.67 -15.17 20.95
C ASP A 54 -9.54 -14.25 20.46
N VAL A 55 -9.90 -13.26 19.65
CA VAL A 55 -8.96 -12.36 18.98
C VAL A 55 -9.41 -10.90 19.12
N LYS A 56 -8.44 -10.01 19.36
CA LYS A 56 -8.60 -8.57 19.33
C LYS A 56 -7.58 -7.98 18.38
N ALA A 57 -8.04 -7.16 17.43
CA ALA A 57 -7.18 -6.39 16.56
C ALA A 57 -7.16 -4.93 17.02
N VAL A 58 -6.00 -4.28 16.99
CA VAL A 58 -5.85 -2.86 17.30
C VAL A 58 -4.89 -2.23 16.30
N ASP A 59 -5.37 -1.21 15.60
CA ASP A 59 -4.55 -0.36 14.76
C ASP A 59 -4.24 0.95 15.50
N GLY A 60 -3.15 0.95 16.29
CA GLY A 60 -2.79 2.09 17.13
C GLY A 60 -2.55 3.38 16.34
N ILE A 61 -2.18 3.26 15.06
CA ILE A 61 -2.02 4.41 14.17
C ILE A 61 -3.38 4.99 13.79
N ALA A 62 -4.32 4.17 13.31
CA ALA A 62 -5.65 4.64 12.92
C ALA A 62 -6.49 5.14 14.11
N GLU A 63 -6.33 4.50 15.27
CA GLU A 63 -6.92 4.94 16.56
C GLU A 63 -6.35 6.29 17.02
N GLY A 64 -5.16 6.66 16.55
CA GLY A 64 -4.43 7.83 17.00
C GLY A 64 -3.78 7.67 18.36
N ASP A 65 -3.59 6.43 18.81
CA ASP A 65 -2.98 6.09 20.09
C ASP A 65 -1.53 6.58 20.17
N ASP A 66 -1.10 6.91 21.39
CA ASP A 66 0.31 6.89 21.76
C ASP A 66 0.77 5.49 22.21
N ASP A 67 2.06 5.34 22.46
CA ASP A 67 2.66 4.07 22.88
C ASP A 67 2.02 3.51 24.17
N GLU A 68 1.68 4.37 25.14
CA GLU A 68 1.13 3.96 26.43
C GLU A 68 -0.31 3.47 26.27
N GLN A 69 -1.14 4.21 25.53
CA GLN A 69 -2.53 3.86 25.25
C GLN A 69 -2.64 2.55 24.50
N PHE A 70 -1.86 2.39 23.43
CA PHE A 70 -1.83 1.16 22.66
C PHE A 70 -1.39 -0.03 23.51
N PHE A 71 -0.33 0.16 24.32
CA PHE A 71 0.18 -0.90 25.18
C PHE A 71 -0.81 -1.24 26.30
N GLN A 72 -1.50 -0.26 26.88
CA GLN A 72 -2.54 -0.52 27.87
C GLN A 72 -3.69 -1.36 27.30
N LYS A 73 -4.15 -1.07 26.06
CA LYS A 73 -5.16 -1.90 25.38
C LYS A 73 -4.73 -3.36 25.21
N LEU A 74 -3.43 -3.62 25.03
CA LEU A 74 -2.82 -4.94 24.98
C LEU A 74 -2.83 -5.60 26.37
N LEU A 75 -2.37 -4.88 27.41
CA LEU A 75 -2.33 -5.40 28.78
C LEU A 75 -3.73 -5.74 29.32
N ASP A 76 -4.70 -4.86 29.09
CA ASP A 76 -6.10 -5.04 29.51
C ASP A 76 -6.73 -6.28 28.87
N TYR A 77 -6.37 -6.55 27.61
CA TYR A 77 -6.84 -7.73 26.91
C TYR A 77 -6.19 -9.02 27.43
N ASN A 78 -4.97 -8.90 27.98
CA ASN A 78 -4.17 -9.96 28.59
C ASN A 78 -4.01 -11.19 27.67
N PRO A 79 -3.35 -11.04 26.50
CA PRO A 79 -3.24 -12.09 25.49
C PRO A 79 -2.27 -13.22 25.88
N ASP A 80 -2.45 -14.36 25.23
CA ASP A 80 -1.49 -15.48 25.23
C ASP A 80 -0.53 -15.39 24.02
N ILE A 81 -0.99 -14.78 22.92
CA ILE A 81 -0.21 -14.55 21.70
C ILE A 81 -0.36 -13.09 21.29
N VAL A 82 0.75 -12.41 21.05
CA VAL A 82 0.80 -11.02 20.56
C VAL A 82 1.44 -11.02 19.19
N VAL A 83 0.68 -10.62 18.17
CA VAL A 83 1.14 -10.51 16.78
C VAL A 83 1.35 -9.04 16.45
N TYR A 84 2.54 -8.69 15.96
CA TYR A 84 2.84 -7.36 15.43
C TYR A 84 3.02 -7.43 13.92
N GLU A 85 2.27 -6.61 13.17
CA GLU A 85 2.48 -6.46 11.72
C GLU A 85 3.62 -5.47 11.46
N VAL A 86 4.82 -5.98 11.21
CA VAL A 86 6.10 -5.28 11.09
C VAL A 86 6.39 -4.84 9.66
N SER A 87 6.97 -3.65 9.52
CA SER A 87 7.51 -3.14 8.26
C SER A 87 8.99 -2.81 8.38
N THR A 88 9.73 -2.74 7.27
CA THR A 88 11.18 -2.48 7.30
C THR A 88 11.51 -1.15 7.96
N ASN A 89 10.73 -0.09 7.70
CA ASN A 89 10.94 1.23 8.30
C ASN A 89 10.69 1.25 9.82
N THR A 90 9.95 0.26 10.36
CA THR A 90 9.51 0.26 11.76
C THR A 90 10.12 -0.83 12.62
N ILE A 91 11.01 -1.66 12.06
CA ILE A 91 11.57 -2.84 12.74
C ILE A 91 12.12 -2.54 14.15
N GLU A 92 12.79 -1.40 14.35
CA GLU A 92 13.34 -1.02 15.66
C GLU A 92 12.24 -0.65 16.68
N ILE A 93 11.17 0.02 16.22
CA ILE A 93 10.00 0.35 17.05
C ILE A 93 9.27 -0.93 17.43
N ASP A 94 9.09 -1.84 16.48
CA ASP A 94 8.42 -3.12 16.71
C ASP A 94 9.19 -3.99 17.71
N LEU A 95 10.52 -4.02 17.60
CA LEU A 95 11.39 -4.68 18.57
C LEU A 95 11.29 -4.05 19.98
N ARG A 96 11.07 -2.74 20.09
CA ARG A 96 10.79 -2.07 21.37
C ARG A 96 9.47 -2.58 21.97
N PHE A 97 8.38 -2.61 21.19
CA PHE A 97 7.08 -3.15 21.65
C PHE A 97 7.16 -4.64 22.02
N ALA A 98 7.94 -5.44 21.29
CA ALA A 98 8.20 -6.83 21.64
C ALA A 98 8.90 -6.97 23.01
N LYS A 99 9.90 -6.13 23.30
CA LYS A 99 10.60 -6.12 24.60
C LYS A 99 9.64 -5.71 25.73
N MET A 100 8.89 -4.63 25.55
CA MET A 100 7.88 -4.18 26.51
C MET A 100 6.86 -5.28 26.81
N THR A 101 6.40 -5.99 25.77
CA THR A 101 5.47 -7.12 25.91
C THR A 101 6.06 -8.23 26.77
N LYS A 102 7.31 -8.62 26.52
CA LYS A 102 8.00 -9.65 27.30
C LYS A 102 8.26 -9.21 28.74
N GLU A 103 8.59 -7.95 28.97
CA GLU A 103 8.77 -7.39 30.31
C GLU A 103 7.47 -7.40 31.12
N ALA A 104 6.35 -7.04 30.49
CA ALA A 104 5.05 -6.93 31.17
C ALA A 104 4.33 -8.27 31.35
N LEU A 105 4.37 -9.14 30.34
CA LEU A 105 3.60 -10.40 30.34
C LEU A 105 4.45 -11.63 30.65
N GLY A 106 5.78 -11.53 30.56
CA GLY A 106 6.71 -12.65 30.75
C GLY A 106 6.71 -13.64 29.58
N GLU A 107 7.41 -14.77 29.77
CA GLU A 107 7.57 -15.80 28.74
C GLU A 107 6.30 -16.59 28.41
N ARG A 108 5.21 -16.39 29.18
CA ARG A 108 3.92 -17.01 28.86
C ARG A 108 3.31 -16.44 27.57
N ALA A 109 3.60 -15.18 27.26
CA ALA A 109 3.08 -14.52 26.07
C ALA A 109 4.02 -14.78 24.90
N LEU A 110 3.48 -15.38 23.86
CA LEU A 110 4.21 -15.63 22.62
C LEU A 110 4.18 -14.36 21.76
N VAL A 111 5.35 -13.79 21.48
CA VAL A 111 5.47 -12.62 20.61
C VAL A 111 5.76 -13.09 19.18
N VAL A 112 4.94 -12.64 18.24
CA VAL A 112 4.94 -13.08 16.85
C VAL A 112 5.09 -11.86 15.96
N PHE A 113 6.04 -11.88 15.04
CA PHE A 113 6.18 -10.87 14.00
C PHE A 113 5.65 -11.39 12.67
N CYS A 114 5.05 -10.52 11.87
CA CYS A 114 4.65 -10.78 10.49
C CYS A 114 4.80 -9.50 9.66
N GLY A 115 4.49 -9.53 8.36
CA GLY A 115 4.55 -8.35 7.48
C GLY A 115 5.77 -8.31 6.56
N PRO A 116 5.95 -7.24 5.76
CA PRO A 116 6.85 -7.20 4.61
C PRO A 116 8.34 -6.97 4.92
N ASP A 117 8.80 -7.08 6.18
CA ASP A 117 10.24 -6.90 6.46
C ASP A 117 11.06 -8.15 6.11
N MET A 118 11.95 -8.05 5.12
CA MET A 118 12.79 -9.17 4.71
C MET A 118 13.89 -9.50 5.74
N ASN A 119 14.30 -8.56 6.59
CA ASN A 119 15.36 -8.79 7.56
C ASN A 119 14.96 -9.82 8.64
N MET A 120 13.67 -9.95 8.93
CA MET A 120 13.16 -10.97 9.85
C MET A 120 13.00 -12.37 9.22
N TYR A 121 13.10 -12.53 7.90
CA TYR A 121 12.94 -13.82 7.21
C TYR A 121 14.23 -14.65 7.18
N ASN A 122 14.86 -14.82 8.35
CA ASN A 122 16.12 -15.54 8.52
C ASN A 122 16.19 -16.11 9.96
N PRO A 123 16.61 -17.38 10.16
CA PRO A 123 16.84 -17.95 11.49
C PRO A 123 17.65 -17.06 12.45
N ALA A 124 18.69 -16.39 11.96
CA ALA A 124 19.57 -15.56 12.78
C ALA A 124 18.84 -14.33 13.38
N PHE A 125 17.72 -13.90 12.80
CA PHE A 125 16.91 -12.82 13.35
C PHE A 125 16.37 -13.19 14.74
N LEU A 126 15.83 -14.41 14.88
CA LEU A 126 15.29 -14.91 16.15
C LEU A 126 16.39 -15.20 17.18
N GLU A 127 17.60 -15.55 16.73
CA GLU A 127 18.74 -15.76 17.60
C GLU A 127 19.22 -14.44 18.22
N LYS A 128 19.24 -13.36 17.41
CA LYS A 128 19.59 -12.01 17.84
C LYS A 128 18.50 -11.36 18.68
N ASN A 129 17.23 -11.62 18.39
CA ASN A 129 16.08 -10.95 19.01
C ASN A 129 15.26 -11.92 19.87
N ARG A 130 15.73 -12.20 21.09
CA ARG A 130 15.06 -13.13 22.02
C ARG A 130 13.65 -12.69 22.44
N CYS A 131 13.33 -11.40 22.31
CA CYS A 131 11.98 -10.88 22.60
C CYS A 131 10.91 -11.29 21.59
N VAL A 132 11.29 -11.82 20.42
CA VAL A 132 10.38 -12.31 19.38
C VAL A 132 10.47 -13.83 19.35
N ASP A 133 9.36 -14.55 19.41
CA ASP A 133 9.36 -16.02 19.47
C ASP A 133 9.15 -16.69 18.11
N VAL A 134 8.30 -16.09 17.28
CA VAL A 134 7.93 -16.62 15.97
C VAL A 134 7.92 -15.50 14.94
N VAL A 135 8.36 -15.78 13.71
CA VAL A 135 8.15 -14.91 12.55
C VAL A 135 7.29 -15.65 11.53
N LEU A 136 6.19 -15.04 11.10
CA LEU A 136 5.35 -15.56 10.02
C LEU A 136 5.77 -14.93 8.70
N LYS A 137 6.05 -15.76 7.70
CA LYS A 137 6.54 -15.31 6.39
C LYS A 137 5.39 -15.14 5.41
N GLY A 138 5.37 -14.01 4.70
CA GLY A 138 4.44 -13.72 3.61
C GLY A 138 2.99 -13.58 4.06
N GLU A 139 2.04 -14.15 3.28
CA GLU A 139 0.63 -14.24 3.67
C GLU A 139 0.46 -15.08 4.93
N TYR A 140 0.26 -14.40 6.06
CA TYR A 140 0.40 -14.98 7.38
C TYR A 140 -0.92 -15.48 7.97
N GLU A 141 -2.08 -15.18 7.37
CA GLU A 141 -3.38 -15.41 8.01
C GLU A 141 -3.65 -16.89 8.30
N PHE A 142 -3.46 -17.76 7.30
CA PHE A 142 -3.62 -19.21 7.48
C PHE A 142 -2.48 -19.83 8.30
N THR A 143 -1.27 -19.29 8.19
CA THR A 143 -0.14 -19.68 9.04
C THR A 143 -0.45 -19.43 10.51
N LEU A 144 -0.99 -18.25 10.82
CA LEU A 144 -1.40 -17.85 12.16
C LEU A 144 -2.52 -18.74 12.67
N LEU A 145 -3.54 -19.01 11.85
CA LEU A 145 -4.63 -19.92 12.21
C LEU A 145 -4.11 -21.32 12.58
N GLU A 146 -3.23 -21.88 11.74
CA GLU A 146 -2.64 -23.21 11.96
C GLU A 146 -1.78 -23.24 13.23
N MET A 147 -0.97 -22.18 13.45
CA MET A 147 -0.18 -21.99 14.67
C MET A 147 -1.05 -21.97 15.92
N VAL A 148 -2.08 -21.13 15.96
CA VAL A 148 -2.97 -21.02 17.13
C VAL A 148 -3.69 -22.34 17.40
N LYS A 149 -4.15 -23.04 16.35
CA LYS A 149 -4.79 -24.36 16.49
C LYS A 149 -3.81 -25.41 17.03
N SER A 150 -2.58 -25.44 16.51
CA SER A 150 -1.54 -26.36 16.96
C SER A 150 -1.24 -26.15 18.46
N LEU A 151 -1.00 -24.91 18.86
CA LEU A 151 -0.70 -24.56 20.25
C LEU A 151 -1.88 -24.86 21.20
N LYS A 152 -3.14 -24.61 20.79
CA LYS A 152 -4.32 -25.01 21.57
C LYS A 152 -4.42 -26.52 21.81
N MET A 153 -3.92 -27.33 20.89
CA MET A 153 -3.88 -28.80 21.00
C MET A 153 -2.62 -29.31 21.71
N ASN A 154 -1.77 -28.41 22.23
CA ASN A 154 -0.43 -28.73 22.75
C ASN A 154 0.47 -29.42 21.71
N ASN A 155 0.22 -29.18 20.43
CA ASN A 155 1.12 -29.57 19.35
C ASN A 155 2.19 -28.49 19.16
N GLY A 156 3.39 -28.90 18.77
CA GLY A 156 4.50 -27.98 18.48
C GLY A 156 4.34 -27.21 17.16
N LEU A 157 5.38 -26.49 16.77
CA LEU A 157 5.41 -25.65 15.56
C LEU A 157 6.05 -26.34 14.34
N GLN A 158 6.69 -27.49 14.53
CA GLN A 158 7.55 -28.16 13.54
C GLN A 158 6.82 -28.48 12.21
N GLY A 159 5.53 -28.82 12.28
CA GLY A 159 4.72 -29.23 11.12
C GLY A 159 4.12 -28.07 10.33
N ILE A 160 4.16 -26.86 10.87
CA ILE A 160 3.44 -25.70 10.33
C ILE A 160 4.36 -25.00 9.36
N LYS A 161 4.06 -25.02 8.06
CA LYS A 161 4.88 -24.33 7.05
C LYS A 161 4.88 -22.81 7.27
N GLY A 162 5.74 -22.08 6.54
CA GLY A 162 5.75 -20.62 6.44
C GLY A 162 6.05 -19.84 7.71
N LEU A 163 6.77 -20.44 8.68
CA LEU A 163 7.18 -19.72 9.89
C LEU A 163 8.63 -20.03 10.27
N TYR A 164 9.24 -19.06 10.97
CA TYR A 164 10.49 -19.21 11.69
C TYR A 164 10.20 -19.26 13.18
N TYR A 165 10.87 -20.14 13.92
CA TYR A 165 10.77 -20.21 15.37
C TYR A 165 12.10 -20.71 15.96
N ARG A 166 12.26 -20.62 17.29
CA ARG A 166 13.39 -21.26 17.97
C ARG A 166 13.04 -22.69 18.39
N ASP A 167 13.89 -23.65 18.02
CA ASP A 167 13.76 -25.03 18.47
C ASP A 167 14.11 -25.18 19.97
N SER A 168 13.98 -26.38 20.53
CA SER A 168 14.30 -26.65 21.94
C SER A 168 15.77 -26.44 22.30
N SER A 169 16.68 -26.36 21.31
CA SER A 169 18.08 -26.01 21.50
C SER A 169 18.34 -24.49 21.44
N GLY A 170 17.30 -23.70 21.16
CA GLY A 170 17.39 -22.25 21.02
C GLY A 170 17.83 -21.77 19.64
N ARG A 171 17.99 -22.65 18.66
CA ARG A 171 18.40 -22.30 17.29
C ARG A 171 17.20 -21.88 16.46
N GLY A 172 17.38 -20.89 15.59
CA GLY A 172 16.35 -20.51 14.64
C GLY A 172 16.14 -21.62 13.60
N VAL A 173 14.88 -21.95 13.31
CA VAL A 173 14.48 -22.95 12.32
C VAL A 173 13.40 -22.39 11.42
N PHE A 174 13.55 -22.57 10.12
CA PHE A 174 12.50 -22.32 9.14
C PHE A 174 11.75 -23.62 8.84
N THR A 175 10.43 -23.60 8.91
CA THR A 175 9.61 -24.80 8.66
C THR A 175 9.40 -25.12 7.18
N GLY A 176 9.93 -24.27 6.28
CA GLY A 176 9.81 -24.38 4.82
C GLY A 176 8.69 -23.50 4.27
N GLU A 177 8.68 -23.27 2.95
CA GLU A 177 7.70 -22.39 2.31
C GLU A 177 6.26 -22.89 2.46
N ARG A 178 5.32 -21.97 2.66
CA ARG A 178 3.89 -22.24 2.51
C ARG A 178 3.46 -21.88 1.10
N GLN A 179 2.72 -22.78 0.46
CA GLN A 179 2.07 -22.47 -0.80
C GLN A 179 0.99 -21.40 -0.59
N LEU A 180 0.98 -20.40 -1.47
CA LEU A 180 -0.09 -19.40 -1.48
C LEU A 180 -1.45 -20.07 -1.61
N VAL A 181 -2.44 -19.53 -0.89
CA VAL A 181 -3.82 -20.01 -0.95
C VAL A 181 -4.36 -19.72 -2.34
N SER A 182 -4.57 -20.73 -3.17
CA SER A 182 -5.02 -20.56 -4.56
C SER A 182 -6.44 -19.99 -4.64
N ASN A 183 -7.35 -20.52 -3.82
CA ASN A 183 -8.72 -20.04 -3.72
C ASN A 183 -8.85 -19.00 -2.60
N ILE A 184 -8.79 -17.72 -2.97
CA ILE A 184 -8.92 -16.62 -2.00
C ILE A 184 -10.37 -16.39 -1.53
N ASP A 185 -11.37 -17.09 -2.08
CA ASP A 185 -12.73 -17.10 -1.53
C ASP A 185 -12.84 -17.91 -0.21
N LEU A 186 -11.78 -18.60 0.20
CA LEU A 186 -11.71 -19.27 1.50
C LEU A 186 -11.61 -18.28 2.67
N PHE A 187 -11.11 -17.08 2.40
CA PHE A 187 -11.04 -16.02 3.39
C PHE A 187 -12.44 -15.47 3.67
N PRO A 188 -12.84 -15.28 4.95
CA PRO A 188 -13.99 -14.45 5.26
C PRO A 188 -13.73 -12.99 4.86
N TRP A 189 -14.79 -12.18 4.77
CA TRP A 189 -14.62 -10.73 4.64
C TRP A 189 -13.83 -10.16 5.83
N PRO A 190 -13.08 -9.06 5.65
CA PRO A 190 -12.27 -8.48 6.71
C PRO A 190 -13.09 -8.13 7.96
N ALA A 191 -12.50 -8.31 9.16
CA ALA A 191 -13.15 -8.06 10.45
C ALA A 191 -13.28 -6.56 10.75
N ARG A 192 -14.00 -5.82 9.90
CA ARG A 192 -14.11 -4.36 9.94
C ARG A 192 -14.70 -3.83 11.25
N HIS A 193 -15.49 -4.64 11.96
CA HIS A 193 -16.05 -4.29 13.28
C HIS A 193 -14.99 -4.14 14.39
N GLN A 194 -13.75 -4.59 14.16
CA GLN A 194 -12.63 -4.45 15.12
C GLN A 194 -11.80 -3.18 14.89
N PHE A 195 -12.10 -2.39 13.85
CA PHE A 195 -11.27 -1.26 13.44
C PHE A 195 -12.08 0.04 13.36
N PRO A 196 -11.44 1.22 13.53
CA PRO A 196 -12.11 2.52 13.46
C PRO A 196 -12.34 2.91 11.99
N MET A 197 -13.38 2.32 11.40
CA MET A 197 -13.58 2.32 9.95
C MET A 197 -13.70 3.71 9.31
N GLU A 198 -14.11 4.72 10.06
CA GLU A 198 -14.20 6.11 9.64
C GLU A 198 -12.84 6.81 9.48
N LYS A 199 -11.76 6.21 10.02
CA LYS A 199 -10.39 6.74 9.95
C LYS A 199 -9.68 6.33 8.66
N TYR A 200 -10.03 5.18 8.09
CA TYR A 200 -9.43 4.70 6.85
C TYR A 200 -9.96 5.46 5.66
N ASN A 201 -9.08 6.13 4.95
CA ASN A 201 -9.48 7.03 3.90
C ASN A 201 -8.38 7.14 2.82
N ASP A 202 -8.74 6.71 1.61
CA ASP A 202 -8.02 6.98 0.37
C ASP A 202 -9.09 7.30 -0.68
N THR A 203 -9.05 8.52 -1.23
CA THR A 203 -10.08 9.03 -2.14
C THR A 203 -9.49 9.38 -3.50
N PRO A 204 -9.11 8.38 -4.32
CA PRO A 204 -8.63 8.63 -5.68
C PRO A 204 -9.63 9.48 -6.48
N GLY A 205 -9.14 10.52 -7.15
CA GLY A 205 -9.98 11.43 -7.94
C GLY A 205 -11.03 12.23 -7.13
N GLY A 206 -11.01 12.15 -5.79
CA GLY A 206 -12.02 12.76 -4.94
C GLY A 206 -13.35 12.02 -4.91
N ILE A 207 -13.34 10.67 -4.94
CA ILE A 207 -14.55 9.87 -4.70
C ILE A 207 -15.29 10.31 -3.41
N PRO A 208 -16.63 10.22 -3.34
CA PRO A 208 -17.41 10.70 -2.19
C PRO A 208 -17.05 10.04 -0.87
N LYS A 209 -16.97 10.83 0.21
CA LYS A 209 -16.75 10.33 1.58
C LYS A 209 -18.08 10.00 2.29
N PRO A 210 -18.08 9.09 3.28
CA PRO A 210 -16.99 8.18 3.63
C PRO A 210 -16.70 7.15 2.52
N SER A 211 -15.42 6.87 2.27
CA SER A 211 -14.93 5.88 1.30
C SER A 211 -14.43 4.63 2.03
N VAL A 212 -14.60 3.45 1.44
CA VAL A 212 -14.05 2.20 1.99
C VAL A 212 -13.10 1.51 1.03
N GLN A 213 -12.04 0.91 1.57
CA GLN A 213 -11.07 0.14 0.82
C GLN A 213 -11.45 -1.34 0.81
N MET A 214 -11.36 -1.98 -0.35
CA MET A 214 -11.68 -3.41 -0.55
C MET A 214 -10.67 -4.05 -1.50
N TRP A 215 -10.55 -5.38 -1.44
CA TRP A 215 -9.80 -6.18 -2.40
C TRP A 215 -10.73 -7.08 -3.20
N ALA A 216 -10.59 -7.08 -4.52
CA ALA A 216 -11.24 -8.06 -5.40
C ALA A 216 -10.25 -9.13 -5.93
N SER A 217 -8.96 -8.97 -5.66
CA SER A 217 -7.88 -9.88 -6.03
C SER A 217 -6.67 -9.70 -5.11
N ARG A 218 -5.74 -10.66 -5.13
CA ARG A 218 -4.44 -10.58 -4.46
C ARG A 218 -3.34 -10.97 -5.43
N GLY A 219 -2.21 -10.27 -5.36
CA GLY A 219 -1.04 -10.51 -6.18
C GLY A 219 -1.05 -9.74 -7.50
N CYS A 220 0.03 -9.90 -8.26
CA CYS A 220 0.25 -9.22 -9.52
C CYS A 220 1.09 -10.11 -10.45
N PRO A 221 0.69 -10.34 -11.72
CA PRO A 221 1.40 -11.24 -12.62
C PRO A 221 2.67 -10.62 -13.22
N PHE A 222 2.90 -9.32 -13.02
CA PHE A 222 4.05 -8.60 -13.54
C PHE A 222 5.29 -8.78 -12.65
N LYS A 223 6.46 -8.45 -13.21
CA LYS A 223 7.77 -8.75 -12.62
C LYS A 223 8.64 -7.51 -12.45
N CYS A 224 8.00 -6.38 -12.11
CA CYS A 224 8.70 -5.14 -11.80
C CYS A 224 9.73 -5.38 -10.70
N ILE A 225 11.00 -5.07 -10.97
CA ILE A 225 12.12 -5.47 -10.10
C ILE A 225 12.13 -4.75 -8.74
N PHE A 226 11.44 -3.62 -8.65
CA PHE A 226 11.36 -2.77 -7.46
C PHE A 226 10.13 -3.04 -6.59
N CYS A 227 9.13 -3.80 -7.06
CA CYS A 227 7.88 -4.00 -6.33
C CYS A 227 8.07 -4.95 -5.14
N SER A 228 7.82 -4.46 -3.93
CA SER A 228 7.95 -5.20 -2.67
C SER A 228 6.88 -6.29 -2.50
N TRP A 229 5.61 -6.02 -2.81
CA TRP A 229 4.52 -6.97 -2.54
C TRP A 229 4.67 -8.32 -3.28
N PRO A 230 4.81 -8.36 -4.62
CA PRO A 230 5.05 -9.60 -5.36
C PRO A 230 6.27 -10.39 -4.91
N GLN A 231 7.34 -9.70 -4.50
CA GLN A 231 8.63 -10.34 -4.20
C GLN A 231 8.77 -10.75 -2.74
N ILE A 232 8.20 -9.98 -1.81
CA ILE A 232 8.41 -10.15 -0.37
C ILE A 232 7.15 -10.72 0.30
N MET A 233 5.98 -10.10 0.10
CA MET A 233 4.73 -10.56 0.74
C MET A 233 4.19 -11.85 0.10
N TYR A 234 4.13 -11.91 -1.22
CA TYR A 234 3.61 -13.10 -1.91
C TYR A 234 4.71 -14.08 -2.29
N GLY A 235 5.94 -13.61 -2.51
CA GLY A 235 7.04 -14.42 -3.03
C GLY A 235 6.71 -15.09 -4.38
N SER A 236 5.80 -14.50 -5.16
CA SER A 236 5.21 -15.11 -6.35
C SER A 236 4.51 -14.06 -7.22
N SER A 237 4.50 -14.28 -8.53
CA SER A 237 3.69 -13.54 -9.50
C SER A 237 2.30 -14.16 -9.72
N SER A 238 1.79 -14.93 -8.74
CA SER A 238 0.45 -15.51 -8.83
C SER A 238 -0.60 -14.41 -8.66
N TYR A 239 -1.50 -14.32 -9.64
CA TYR A 239 -2.68 -13.46 -9.57
C TYR A 239 -3.91 -14.30 -9.21
N ARG A 240 -4.51 -14.01 -8.06
CA ARG A 240 -5.65 -14.76 -7.53
C ARG A 240 -6.83 -13.84 -7.36
N THR A 241 -8.00 -14.26 -7.83
CA THR A 241 -9.19 -13.42 -7.92
C THR A 241 -10.30 -13.96 -7.07
N ARG A 242 -11.06 -13.07 -6.44
CA ARG A 242 -12.31 -13.44 -5.77
C ARG A 242 -13.42 -13.71 -6.78
N ASN A 243 -14.42 -14.46 -6.37
CA ASN A 243 -15.66 -14.62 -7.10
C ASN A 243 -16.32 -13.24 -7.32
N PRO A 244 -16.65 -12.84 -8.57
CA PRO A 244 -17.31 -11.56 -8.86
C PRO A 244 -18.60 -11.32 -8.07
N VAL A 245 -19.38 -12.36 -7.77
CA VAL A 245 -20.61 -12.24 -6.99
C VAL A 245 -20.29 -11.87 -5.54
N ASP A 246 -19.31 -12.56 -4.93
CA ASP A 246 -18.87 -12.29 -3.55
C ASP A 246 -18.24 -10.90 -3.40
N VAL A 247 -17.51 -10.44 -4.41
CA VAL A 247 -16.99 -9.05 -4.45
C VAL A 247 -18.12 -8.04 -4.39
N VAL A 248 -19.19 -8.25 -5.17
CA VAL A 248 -20.32 -7.31 -5.19
C VAL A 248 -21.23 -7.50 -3.97
N ASP A 249 -21.27 -8.68 -3.35
CA ASP A 249 -21.91 -8.91 -2.05
C ASP A 249 -21.24 -8.07 -0.96
N GLU A 250 -19.90 -8.10 -0.85
CA GLU A 250 -19.18 -7.25 0.12
C GLU A 250 -19.40 -5.77 -0.20
N MET A 251 -19.27 -5.38 -1.48
CA MET A 251 -19.51 -4.00 -1.93
C MET A 251 -20.88 -3.48 -1.52
N GLN A 252 -21.93 -4.28 -1.73
CA GLN A 252 -23.29 -3.92 -1.36
C GLN A 252 -23.45 -3.81 0.16
N TRP A 253 -22.96 -4.80 0.91
CA TRP A 253 -23.04 -4.80 2.38
C TRP A 253 -22.35 -3.58 2.99
N LEU A 254 -21.19 -3.18 2.47
CA LEU A 254 -20.47 -1.97 2.91
C LEU A 254 -21.28 -0.69 2.67
N VAL A 255 -22.04 -0.61 1.58
CA VAL A 255 -22.87 0.55 1.27
C VAL A 255 -24.15 0.55 2.11
N ASP A 256 -24.85 -0.57 2.15
CA ASP A 256 -26.18 -0.69 2.73
C ASP A 256 -26.12 -0.73 4.27
N GLU A 257 -25.20 -1.51 4.84
CA GLU A 257 -25.13 -1.76 6.30
C GLU A 257 -24.09 -0.86 6.99
N MET A 258 -22.97 -0.55 6.35
CA MET A 258 -21.93 0.33 6.92
C MET A 258 -22.02 1.79 6.45
N GLY A 259 -22.91 2.10 5.50
CA GLY A 259 -23.22 3.47 5.09
C GLY A 259 -22.17 4.17 4.22
N PHE A 260 -21.19 3.45 3.68
CA PHE A 260 -20.16 4.01 2.82
C PHE A 260 -20.75 4.58 1.52
N LYS A 261 -20.14 5.67 1.04
CA LYS A 261 -20.61 6.42 -0.14
C LYS A 261 -19.77 6.20 -1.38
N SER A 262 -18.62 5.54 -1.24
CA SER A 262 -17.79 5.09 -2.35
C SER A 262 -16.91 3.93 -1.94
N VAL A 263 -16.37 3.23 -2.94
CA VAL A 263 -15.46 2.09 -2.75
C VAL A 263 -14.16 2.31 -3.53
N TYR A 264 -13.02 2.05 -2.90
CA TYR A 264 -11.73 1.99 -3.56
C TYR A 264 -11.21 0.54 -3.54
N PHE A 265 -11.04 -0.04 -4.73
CA PHE A 265 -10.38 -1.33 -4.88
C PHE A 265 -8.86 -1.14 -4.86
N ASP A 266 -8.25 -1.39 -3.69
CA ASP A 266 -6.80 -1.27 -3.47
C ASP A 266 -6.05 -2.55 -3.85
N ASP A 267 -6.51 -3.23 -4.91
CA ASP A 267 -5.86 -4.40 -5.50
C ASP A 267 -4.49 -3.99 -6.09
N ASP A 268 -3.46 -4.85 -6.00
CA ASP A 268 -2.14 -4.56 -6.61
C ASP A 268 -2.25 -4.20 -8.10
N THR A 269 -3.16 -4.85 -8.82
CA THR A 269 -3.58 -4.49 -10.18
C THR A 269 -4.98 -5.03 -10.43
N PHE A 270 -6.01 -4.17 -10.38
CA PHE A 270 -7.41 -4.61 -10.46
C PHE A 270 -7.80 -5.11 -11.86
N ASN A 271 -7.37 -4.41 -12.91
CA ASN A 271 -7.87 -4.55 -14.29
C ASN A 271 -7.27 -5.72 -15.09
N ILE A 272 -7.00 -6.85 -14.41
CA ILE A 272 -6.51 -8.09 -15.03
C ILE A 272 -7.67 -9.06 -15.24
N GLY A 273 -7.78 -9.56 -16.48
CA GLY A 273 -8.80 -10.51 -16.90
C GLY A 273 -10.13 -9.83 -17.28
N LYS A 274 -10.31 -9.53 -18.56
CA LYS A 274 -11.49 -8.83 -19.09
C LYS A 274 -12.81 -9.46 -18.67
N GLU A 275 -12.95 -10.78 -18.83
CA GLU A 275 -14.19 -11.48 -18.47
C GLU A 275 -14.56 -11.32 -17.00
N ARG A 276 -13.57 -11.30 -16.09
CA ARG A 276 -13.81 -11.07 -14.67
C ARG A 276 -14.32 -9.66 -14.42
N ILE A 277 -13.69 -8.65 -15.03
CA ILE A 277 -14.10 -7.25 -14.90
C ILE A 277 -15.53 -7.05 -15.42
N LEU A 278 -15.84 -7.60 -16.60
CA LEU A 278 -17.18 -7.54 -17.16
C LEU A 278 -18.22 -8.22 -16.25
N LYS A 279 -17.88 -9.35 -15.61
CA LYS A 279 -18.75 -10.01 -14.62
C LYS A 279 -19.00 -9.16 -13.37
N ILE A 280 -17.96 -8.52 -12.82
CA ILE A 280 -18.10 -7.59 -11.68
C ILE A 280 -19.04 -6.44 -12.07
N CYS A 281 -18.79 -5.80 -13.22
CA CYS A 281 -19.61 -4.69 -13.73
C CYS A 281 -21.07 -5.14 -13.96
N SER A 282 -21.27 -6.34 -14.50
CA SER A 282 -22.60 -6.91 -14.72
C SER A 282 -23.36 -7.14 -13.40
N GLU A 283 -22.70 -7.69 -12.37
CA GLU A 283 -23.33 -7.90 -11.07
C GLU A 283 -23.66 -6.58 -10.35
N ILE A 284 -22.79 -5.56 -10.45
CA ILE A 284 -23.09 -4.21 -9.94
C ILE A 284 -24.36 -3.64 -10.61
N LYS A 285 -24.43 -3.70 -11.94
CA LYS A 285 -25.58 -3.20 -12.72
C LYS A 285 -26.86 -3.99 -12.42
N LYS A 286 -26.76 -5.32 -12.34
CA LYS A 286 -27.89 -6.23 -12.06
C LYS A 286 -28.55 -5.93 -10.71
N ARG A 287 -27.76 -5.53 -9.71
CA ARG A 287 -28.25 -5.14 -8.38
C ARG A 287 -28.71 -3.68 -8.31
N GLY A 288 -28.46 -2.90 -9.36
CA GLY A 288 -28.77 -1.48 -9.39
C GLY A 288 -27.95 -0.64 -8.41
N LEU A 289 -26.75 -1.08 -8.05
CA LEU A 289 -25.86 -0.35 -7.14
C LEU A 289 -25.37 0.93 -7.82
N LYS A 290 -25.64 2.08 -7.20
CA LYS A 290 -25.27 3.41 -7.70
C LYS A 290 -24.20 4.06 -6.82
N VAL A 291 -23.16 3.30 -6.52
CA VAL A 291 -22.03 3.75 -5.69
C VAL A 291 -20.83 4.05 -6.60
N PRO A 292 -20.21 5.24 -6.52
CA PRO A 292 -18.97 5.53 -7.22
C PRO A 292 -17.84 4.65 -6.69
N TRP A 293 -16.98 4.16 -7.58
CA TRP A 293 -15.80 3.41 -7.17
C TRP A 293 -14.54 3.77 -7.94
N ALA A 294 -13.39 3.49 -7.35
CA ALA A 294 -12.08 3.74 -7.93
C ALA A 294 -11.20 2.49 -7.87
N ILE A 295 -10.19 2.41 -8.74
CA ILE A 295 -9.26 1.28 -8.78
C ILE A 295 -7.82 1.75 -9.02
N MET A 296 -6.86 0.89 -8.64
CA MET A 296 -5.54 0.88 -9.26
C MET A 296 -5.49 -0.07 -10.43
N ALA A 297 -4.82 0.38 -11.49
CA ALA A 297 -4.78 -0.31 -12.75
C ALA A 297 -3.41 -0.20 -13.40
N ARG A 298 -3.13 -1.13 -14.30
CA ARG A 298 -2.01 -1.04 -15.21
C ARG A 298 -2.48 -0.45 -16.54
N ALA A 299 -1.80 0.58 -17.04
CA ALA A 299 -2.32 1.41 -18.11
C ALA A 299 -2.42 0.73 -19.49
N ASP A 300 -1.80 -0.41 -19.72
CA ASP A 300 -1.79 -1.14 -21.01
C ASP A 300 -2.64 -2.43 -21.01
N THR A 301 -3.40 -2.70 -19.94
CA THR A 301 -4.14 -3.98 -19.80
C THR A 301 -5.63 -3.88 -20.09
N SER A 302 -6.20 -2.67 -20.07
CA SER A 302 -7.58 -2.42 -20.47
C SER A 302 -7.71 -2.22 -21.99
N ASP A 303 -8.92 -2.41 -22.48
CA ASP A 303 -9.40 -1.95 -23.78
C ASP A 303 -10.62 -1.05 -23.60
N ARG A 304 -11.11 -0.45 -24.70
CA ARG A 304 -12.27 0.46 -24.66
C ARG A 304 -13.52 -0.19 -24.07
N GLU A 305 -13.83 -1.41 -24.46
CA GLU A 305 -15.01 -2.13 -23.97
C GLU A 305 -14.96 -2.33 -22.45
N MET A 306 -13.78 -2.72 -21.92
CA MET A 306 -13.60 -2.87 -20.48
C MET A 306 -13.78 -1.53 -19.76
N LEU A 307 -13.19 -0.43 -20.27
CA LEU A 307 -13.32 0.89 -19.67
C LEU A 307 -14.78 1.39 -19.68
N GLU A 308 -15.48 1.24 -20.80
CA GLU A 308 -16.89 1.60 -20.95
C GLU A 308 -17.77 0.80 -19.98
N ALA A 309 -17.55 -0.52 -19.87
CA ALA A 309 -18.29 -1.36 -18.94
C ALA A 309 -18.08 -0.97 -17.47
N MET A 310 -16.85 -0.58 -17.10
CA MET A 310 -16.56 -0.10 -15.75
C MET A 310 -17.23 1.25 -15.46
N VAL A 311 -17.20 2.19 -16.41
CA VAL A 311 -17.87 3.49 -16.29
C VAL A 311 -19.38 3.34 -16.16
N ASP A 312 -19.97 2.49 -17.00
CA ASP A 312 -21.38 2.09 -16.93
C ASP A 312 -21.78 1.49 -15.57
N ALA A 313 -20.82 0.89 -14.87
CA ALA A 313 -21.00 0.31 -13.54
C ALA A 313 -20.59 1.27 -12.41
N GLY A 314 -20.22 2.53 -12.68
CA GLY A 314 -19.95 3.55 -11.67
C GLY A 314 -18.46 3.83 -11.40
N LEU A 315 -17.54 3.41 -12.27
CA LEU A 315 -16.13 3.79 -12.16
C LEU A 315 -15.99 5.32 -12.23
N TYR A 316 -15.36 5.89 -11.22
CA TYR A 316 -15.18 7.33 -11.04
C TYR A 316 -13.72 7.77 -11.18
N ALA A 317 -12.77 6.96 -10.73
CA ALA A 317 -11.35 7.30 -10.77
C ALA A 317 -10.42 6.10 -11.00
N LEU A 318 -9.28 6.36 -11.63
CA LEU A 318 -8.22 5.40 -11.95
C LEU A 318 -6.86 5.92 -11.49
N LYS A 319 -6.12 5.07 -10.77
CA LYS A 319 -4.69 5.24 -10.49
C LYS A 319 -3.89 4.36 -11.47
N TYR A 320 -3.09 4.96 -12.33
CA TYR A 320 -2.20 4.26 -13.26
C TYR A 320 -0.74 4.43 -12.85
N GLY A 321 -0.04 3.32 -12.63
CA GLY A 321 1.41 3.33 -12.51
C GLY A 321 2.07 3.29 -13.87
N ILE A 322 2.75 4.37 -14.25
CA ILE A 322 3.49 4.50 -15.53
C ILE A 322 4.99 4.32 -15.31
N GLU A 323 5.50 4.82 -14.18
CA GLU A 323 6.91 4.85 -13.76
C GLU A 323 7.78 5.79 -14.59
N SER A 324 7.81 5.65 -15.91
CA SER A 324 8.63 6.47 -16.80
C SER A 324 7.95 6.73 -18.14
N GLY A 325 8.16 7.91 -18.72
CA GLY A 325 7.72 8.26 -20.08
C GLY A 325 8.66 7.75 -21.18
N VAL A 326 9.66 6.94 -20.83
CA VAL A 326 10.65 6.39 -21.76
C VAL A 326 10.58 4.86 -21.78
N GLN A 327 10.24 4.29 -22.94
CA GLN A 327 9.96 2.85 -23.09
C GLN A 327 11.12 1.97 -22.62
N GLU A 328 12.36 2.38 -22.90
CA GLU A 328 13.56 1.66 -22.47
C GLU A 328 13.63 1.54 -20.94
N ILE A 329 13.36 2.62 -20.21
CA ILE A 329 13.39 2.63 -18.74
C ILE A 329 12.28 1.74 -18.15
N VAL A 330 11.08 1.78 -18.75
CA VAL A 330 9.96 0.90 -18.39
C VAL A 330 10.28 -0.59 -18.63
N ASN A 331 11.04 -0.90 -19.67
CA ASN A 331 11.48 -2.26 -19.96
C ASN A 331 12.59 -2.71 -18.99
N ASN A 332 13.57 -1.84 -18.74
CA ASN A 332 14.72 -2.12 -17.87
C ASN A 332 14.30 -2.45 -16.43
N CYS A 333 13.21 -1.85 -15.95
CA CYS A 333 12.68 -2.14 -14.62
C CYS A 333 11.76 -3.39 -14.56
N GLY A 334 11.62 -4.12 -15.66
CA GLY A 334 10.81 -5.34 -15.74
C GLY A 334 9.30 -5.09 -15.77
N LYS A 335 8.86 -3.82 -15.76
CA LYS A 335 7.44 -3.49 -15.90
C LYS A 335 6.93 -3.82 -17.29
N ASN A 336 7.74 -3.59 -18.33
CA ASN A 336 7.43 -3.94 -19.72
C ASN A 336 6.03 -3.46 -20.15
N LEU A 337 5.66 -2.25 -19.73
CA LEU A 337 4.40 -1.61 -20.09
C LEU A 337 4.53 -0.95 -21.46
N ASP A 338 3.55 -1.21 -22.34
CA ASP A 338 3.47 -0.54 -23.63
C ASP A 338 3.01 0.91 -23.43
N LEU A 339 3.93 1.87 -23.63
CA LEU A 339 3.64 3.28 -23.42
C LEU A 339 2.66 3.85 -24.44
N GLU A 340 2.64 3.35 -25.68
CA GLU A 340 1.69 3.84 -26.68
C GLU A 340 0.28 3.37 -26.35
N LYS A 341 0.14 2.11 -25.93
CA LYS A 341 -1.14 1.61 -25.42
C LYS A 341 -1.57 2.31 -24.13
N ALA A 342 -0.63 2.66 -23.25
CA ALA A 342 -0.92 3.43 -22.06
C ALA A 342 -1.43 4.84 -22.39
N LYS A 343 -0.82 5.55 -23.34
CA LYS A 343 -1.30 6.84 -23.85
C LYS A 343 -2.73 6.72 -24.41
N GLU A 344 -2.97 5.68 -25.22
CA GLU A 344 -4.30 5.41 -25.77
C GLU A 344 -5.33 5.20 -24.66
N ASN A 345 -5.05 4.33 -23.69
CA ASN A 345 -5.97 4.06 -22.60
C ASN A 345 -6.19 5.27 -21.68
N ILE A 346 -5.16 6.09 -21.42
CA ILE A 346 -5.30 7.36 -20.69
C ILE A 346 -6.25 8.29 -21.45
N LYS A 347 -6.08 8.41 -22.77
CA LYS A 347 -6.96 9.22 -23.62
C LYS A 347 -8.41 8.73 -23.56
N ILE A 348 -8.64 7.43 -23.74
CA ILE A 348 -9.99 6.83 -23.66
C ILE A 348 -10.61 7.09 -22.29
N THR A 349 -9.84 6.89 -21.22
CA THR A 349 -10.29 7.11 -19.84
C THR A 349 -10.75 8.56 -19.62
N LYS A 350 -10.00 9.55 -20.16
CA LYS A 350 -10.39 10.97 -20.11
C LYS A 350 -11.64 11.26 -20.92
N GLU A 351 -11.76 10.69 -22.13
CA GLU A 351 -12.96 10.82 -22.98
C GLU A 351 -14.22 10.32 -22.27
N LEU A 352 -14.09 9.27 -21.46
CA LEU A 352 -15.18 8.70 -20.66
C LEU A 352 -15.47 9.48 -19.35
N GLY A 353 -14.73 10.56 -19.08
CA GLY A 353 -14.96 11.42 -17.91
C GLY A 353 -14.43 10.87 -16.59
N VAL A 354 -13.60 9.82 -16.62
CA VAL A 354 -13.01 9.22 -15.42
C VAL A 354 -11.81 10.02 -14.95
N LYS A 355 -11.71 10.24 -13.63
CA LYS A 355 -10.58 10.95 -13.02
C LYS A 355 -9.31 10.11 -13.06
N ILE A 356 -8.17 10.73 -13.39
CA ILE A 356 -6.90 10.02 -13.53
C ILE A 356 -5.86 10.54 -12.54
N HIS A 357 -5.23 9.60 -11.84
CA HIS A 357 -3.99 9.80 -11.10
C HIS A 357 -2.87 8.99 -11.76
N LEU A 358 -1.74 9.63 -12.11
CA LEU A 358 -0.58 8.95 -12.67
C LEU A 358 0.57 8.89 -11.66
N THR A 359 1.27 7.76 -11.56
CA THR A 359 2.49 7.65 -10.74
C THR A 359 3.73 7.43 -11.59
N PHE A 360 4.81 8.09 -11.19
CA PHE A 360 6.12 8.05 -11.84
C PHE A 360 7.21 7.92 -10.78
N SER A 361 8.31 7.26 -11.13
CA SER A 361 9.37 6.92 -10.19
C SER A 361 10.75 7.13 -10.83
N PHE A 362 11.65 7.84 -10.14
CA PHE A 362 13.00 8.12 -10.61
C PHE A 362 14.06 7.26 -9.92
N GLY A 363 15.19 7.03 -10.59
CA GLY A 363 16.24 6.11 -10.15
C GLY A 363 16.05 4.69 -10.67
N LEU A 364 15.38 4.51 -11.81
CA LEU A 364 15.26 3.21 -12.48
C LEU A 364 16.53 2.85 -13.29
N PRO A 365 16.76 1.57 -13.62
CA PRO A 365 17.97 1.18 -14.35
C PRO A 365 18.07 1.85 -15.73
N GLY A 366 19.23 2.47 -16.00
CA GLY A 366 19.50 3.20 -17.24
C GLY A 366 19.01 4.65 -17.24
N GLU A 367 18.33 5.11 -16.18
CA GLU A 367 17.80 6.46 -16.11
C GLU A 367 18.90 7.53 -16.08
N THR A 368 18.64 8.66 -16.72
CA THR A 368 19.51 9.83 -16.78
C THR A 368 18.67 11.09 -16.55
N MET A 369 19.32 12.24 -16.38
CA MET A 369 18.59 13.51 -16.23
C MET A 369 17.79 13.87 -17.49
N ASP A 370 18.22 13.43 -18.68
CA ASP A 370 17.46 13.60 -19.91
C ASP A 370 16.17 12.76 -19.90
N THR A 371 16.25 11.48 -19.52
CA THR A 371 15.07 10.61 -19.47
C THR A 371 14.10 11.01 -18.36
N ILE A 372 14.57 11.60 -17.25
CA ILE A 372 13.72 12.25 -16.24
C ILE A 372 12.94 13.39 -16.87
N LYS A 373 13.60 14.31 -17.60
CA LYS A 373 12.92 15.43 -18.27
C LYS A 373 11.87 14.96 -19.26
N ARG A 374 12.20 13.97 -20.09
CA ARG A 374 11.26 13.35 -21.04
C ARG A 374 10.07 12.69 -20.33
N THR A 375 10.29 12.10 -19.16
CA THR A 375 9.22 11.55 -18.33
C THR A 375 8.29 12.65 -17.80
N VAL A 376 8.85 13.78 -17.36
CA VAL A 376 8.07 14.95 -16.93
C VAL A 376 7.26 15.54 -18.08
N ASP A 377 7.86 15.67 -19.27
CA ASP A 377 7.18 16.14 -20.47
C ASP A 377 6.01 15.21 -20.85
N PHE A 378 6.24 13.89 -20.84
CA PHE A 378 5.20 12.89 -21.05
C PHE A 378 4.05 13.06 -20.03
N ALA A 379 4.37 13.19 -18.74
CA ALA A 379 3.37 13.31 -17.68
C ALA A 379 2.50 14.56 -17.84
N ILE A 380 3.12 15.69 -18.20
CA ILE A 380 2.43 16.95 -18.48
C ILE A 380 1.56 16.84 -19.73
N GLU A 381 2.05 16.19 -20.80
CA GLU A 381 1.30 15.96 -22.04
C GLU A 381 0.03 15.13 -21.81
N GLN A 382 0.10 14.10 -20.96
CA GLN A 382 -1.07 13.27 -20.62
C GLN A 382 -2.15 14.06 -19.86
N ASP A 383 -1.74 15.13 -19.18
CA ASP A 383 -2.60 16.09 -18.51
C ASP A 383 -3.62 15.43 -17.54
N PRO A 384 -3.18 14.66 -16.53
CA PRO A 384 -4.07 13.98 -15.60
C PRO A 384 -4.71 14.95 -14.59
N ASP A 385 -5.69 14.46 -13.81
CA ASP A 385 -6.29 15.24 -12.71
C ASP A 385 -5.32 15.40 -11.55
N SER A 386 -4.49 14.39 -11.31
CA SER A 386 -3.41 14.43 -10.32
C SER A 386 -2.26 13.51 -10.74
N LEU A 387 -1.08 13.69 -10.15
CA LEU A 387 0.03 12.77 -10.31
C LEU A 387 0.93 12.76 -9.07
N GLN A 388 1.82 11.78 -9.02
CA GLN A 388 2.88 11.67 -8.03
C GLN A 388 4.19 11.34 -8.73
N PHE A 389 5.25 12.07 -8.38
CA PHE A 389 6.64 11.69 -8.64
C PHE A 389 7.27 11.21 -7.34
N SER A 390 8.06 10.15 -7.40
CA SER A 390 8.82 9.62 -6.27
C SER A 390 10.23 9.22 -6.69
N ILE A 391 11.10 8.99 -5.71
CA ILE A 391 12.39 8.34 -5.92
C ILE A 391 12.24 6.86 -5.56
N ILE A 392 12.68 5.98 -6.46
CA ILE A 392 12.69 4.54 -6.24
C ILE A 392 13.48 4.24 -4.97
N THR A 393 12.77 3.60 -4.05
CA THR A 393 13.28 3.19 -2.75
C THR A 393 13.14 1.67 -2.68
N PRO A 394 14.15 0.91 -3.14
CA PRO A 394 14.05 -0.53 -3.23
C PRO A 394 14.21 -1.14 -1.84
N PHE A 395 13.24 -1.95 -1.40
CA PHE A 395 13.31 -2.63 -0.11
C PHE A 395 14.19 -3.88 -0.17
N PRO A 396 14.88 -4.25 0.93
CA PRO A 396 15.54 -5.54 1.06
C PRO A 396 14.63 -6.70 0.65
N GLY A 397 15.15 -7.63 -0.15
CA GLY A 397 14.38 -8.74 -0.73
C GLY A 397 13.75 -8.44 -2.10
N SER A 398 13.71 -7.17 -2.54
CA SER A 398 13.44 -6.87 -3.94
C SER A 398 14.69 -7.15 -4.79
N LYS A 399 14.48 -7.64 -6.02
CA LYS A 399 15.55 -7.87 -6.99
C LYS A 399 16.39 -6.60 -7.21
N TYR A 400 15.75 -5.44 -7.25
CA TYR A 400 16.48 -4.19 -7.45
C TYR A 400 17.38 -3.82 -6.28
N TYR A 401 16.92 -4.03 -5.03
CA TYR A 401 17.78 -3.85 -3.86
C TYR A 401 19.01 -4.76 -3.92
N GLU A 402 18.82 -6.04 -4.24
CA GLU A 402 19.93 -7.00 -4.33
C GLU A 402 20.94 -6.62 -5.42
N GLU A 403 20.48 -6.13 -6.56
CA GLU A 403 21.35 -5.66 -7.64
C GLU A 403 22.16 -4.43 -7.23
N LEU A 404 21.53 -3.47 -6.55
CA LEU A 404 22.21 -2.25 -6.08
C LEU A 404 23.17 -2.52 -4.92
N ASP A 405 22.80 -3.36 -3.95
CA ASP A 405 23.66 -3.71 -2.80
C ASP A 405 24.94 -4.42 -3.28
N LYS A 406 24.83 -5.32 -4.27
CA LYS A 406 26.00 -5.97 -4.92
C LYS A 406 26.95 -4.98 -5.60
N LYS A 407 26.42 -3.87 -6.13
CA LYS A 407 27.23 -2.79 -6.72
C LYS A 407 27.76 -1.79 -5.69
N GLY A 408 27.37 -1.90 -4.42
CA GLY A 408 27.67 -0.89 -3.40
C GLY A 408 26.91 0.41 -3.60
N TYR A 409 25.72 0.36 -4.21
CA TYR A 409 24.92 1.53 -4.59
C TYR A 409 23.80 1.86 -3.60
N ILE A 410 23.61 1.05 -2.56
CA ILE A 410 22.77 1.38 -1.41
C ILE A 410 23.56 2.35 -0.51
N LEU A 411 23.08 3.59 -0.41
CA LEU A 411 23.78 4.67 0.30
C LEU A 411 23.43 4.74 1.78
N SER A 412 22.27 4.18 2.16
CA SER A 412 21.81 4.17 3.54
C SER A 412 21.14 2.85 3.88
N LYS A 413 21.39 2.37 5.10
CA LYS A 413 20.64 1.27 5.75
C LYS A 413 19.85 1.77 6.96
N ASN A 414 19.71 3.09 7.08
CA ASN A 414 18.74 3.69 7.99
C ASN A 414 17.36 3.60 7.35
N TRP A 415 16.56 2.62 7.78
CA TRP A 415 15.28 2.32 7.16
C TRP A 415 14.24 3.43 7.33
N GLU A 416 14.40 4.34 8.28
CA GLU A 416 13.52 5.52 8.39
C GLU A 416 13.65 6.47 7.20
N GLU A 417 14.76 6.40 6.45
CA GLU A 417 15.02 7.22 5.26
C GLU A 417 14.38 6.63 3.99
N TYR A 418 13.81 5.43 4.07
CA TYR A 418 13.20 4.73 2.94
C TYR A 418 11.76 5.25 2.71
N ASP A 419 11.62 6.57 2.56
CA ASP A 419 10.36 7.28 2.38
C ASP A 419 10.09 7.71 0.95
N GLY A 420 11.09 7.62 0.05
CA GLY A 420 11.18 8.06 -1.36
C GLY A 420 10.46 9.33 -1.78
N TYR A 421 10.15 10.20 -0.82
CA TYR A 421 9.58 11.52 -1.06
C TYR A 421 10.65 12.60 -1.03
N ASN A 422 11.69 12.44 -0.20
CA ASN A 422 12.63 13.53 0.04
C ASN A 422 14.10 13.11 -0.12
N LYS A 423 14.43 11.86 0.22
CA LYS A 423 15.82 11.41 0.28
C LYS A 423 16.07 10.24 -0.65
N ALA A 424 17.07 10.38 -1.51
CA ALA A 424 17.55 9.26 -2.31
C ALA A 424 18.46 8.37 -1.45
N VAL A 425 18.03 7.14 -1.16
CA VAL A 425 18.83 6.13 -0.43
C VAL A 425 19.70 5.28 -1.35
N ILE A 426 19.72 5.59 -2.64
CA ILE A 426 20.47 4.89 -3.68
C ILE A 426 21.23 5.85 -4.59
N ARG A 427 22.22 5.31 -5.29
CA ARG A 427 22.74 5.85 -6.55
C ARG A 427 22.50 4.84 -7.68
N THR A 428 22.60 5.30 -8.92
CA THR A 428 22.58 4.43 -10.11
C THR A 428 23.91 4.52 -10.85
N ASP A 429 24.01 3.86 -12.01
CA ASP A 429 25.20 3.97 -12.87
C ASP A 429 25.36 5.38 -13.46
N ASN A 430 24.26 6.14 -13.61
CA ASN A 430 24.24 7.43 -14.31
C ASN A 430 23.88 8.63 -13.44
N LEU A 431 23.31 8.41 -12.25
CA LEU A 431 22.78 9.46 -11.37
C LEU A 431 23.21 9.18 -9.93
N ASP A 432 23.75 10.19 -9.25
CA ASP A 432 23.92 10.15 -7.80
C ASP A 432 22.64 10.54 -7.04
N SER A 433 22.67 10.51 -5.71
CA SER A 433 21.52 10.88 -4.88
C SER A 433 21.09 12.33 -5.08
N CYS A 434 22.04 13.23 -5.29
CA CYS A 434 21.76 14.65 -5.50
C CYS A 434 21.08 14.89 -6.85
N ASP A 435 21.48 14.16 -7.88
CA ASP A 435 20.83 14.20 -9.18
C ASP A 435 19.38 13.70 -9.12
N LEU A 436 19.12 12.61 -8.38
CA LEU A 436 17.76 12.09 -8.17
C LEU A 436 16.87 13.09 -7.44
N GLU A 437 17.36 13.69 -6.37
CA GLU A 437 16.65 14.73 -5.61
C GLU A 437 16.39 15.99 -6.45
N LYS A 438 17.37 16.42 -7.26
CA LYS A 438 17.17 17.51 -8.24
C LYS A 438 16.12 17.15 -9.29
N GLY A 439 16.14 15.93 -9.79
CA GLY A 439 15.16 15.42 -10.75
C GLY A 439 13.74 15.44 -10.20
N LEU A 440 13.57 14.98 -8.95
CA LEU A 440 12.29 15.04 -8.24
C LEU A 440 11.80 16.48 -8.03
N ASN A 441 12.68 17.37 -7.58
CA ASN A 441 12.35 18.79 -7.40
C ASN A 441 11.93 19.45 -8.72
N TYR A 442 12.69 19.22 -9.79
CA TYR A 442 12.35 19.70 -11.13
C TYR A 442 10.97 19.21 -11.59
N ALA A 443 10.68 17.91 -11.43
CA ALA A 443 9.40 17.33 -11.81
C ALA A 443 8.22 17.97 -11.06
N ASN A 444 8.37 18.15 -9.74
CA ASN A 444 7.36 18.77 -8.90
C ASN A 444 7.13 20.26 -9.25
N GLU A 445 8.20 21.02 -9.54
CA GLU A 445 8.09 22.40 -10.01
C GLU A 445 7.39 22.51 -11.37
N ALA A 446 7.76 21.65 -12.32
CA ALA A 446 7.15 21.62 -13.64
C ALA A 446 5.65 21.30 -13.56
N TRP A 447 5.27 20.35 -12.70
CA TRP A 447 3.87 20.02 -12.45
C TRP A 447 3.09 21.17 -11.80
N ARG A 448 3.64 21.82 -10.77
CA ARG A 448 3.01 23.01 -10.15
C ARG A 448 2.81 24.13 -11.16
N ALA A 449 3.79 24.38 -12.02
CA ALA A 449 3.69 25.38 -13.07
C ALA A 449 2.60 25.02 -14.11
N HIS A 450 2.48 23.74 -14.46
CA HIS A 450 1.40 23.25 -15.34
C HIS A 450 0.02 23.45 -14.72
N GLN A 451 -0.17 23.06 -13.45
CA GLN A 451 -1.42 23.26 -12.72
C GLN A 451 -1.81 24.74 -12.64
N LEU A 452 -0.87 25.61 -12.29
CA LEU A 452 -1.11 27.05 -12.27
C LEU A 452 -1.56 27.59 -13.64
N LYS A 453 -0.93 27.12 -14.74
CA LYS A 453 -1.35 27.49 -16.10
C LYS A 453 -2.77 27.03 -16.41
N LYS A 454 -3.17 25.82 -15.97
CA LYS A 454 -4.55 25.32 -16.14
C LYS A 454 -5.54 26.17 -15.37
N GLU A 455 -5.25 26.50 -14.11
CA GLU A 455 -6.10 27.35 -13.28
C GLU A 455 -6.27 28.75 -13.88
N ILE A 456 -5.19 29.37 -14.37
CA ILE A 456 -5.24 30.68 -15.04
C ILE A 456 -6.10 30.63 -16.31
N LYS A 457 -5.96 29.57 -17.13
CA LYS A 457 -6.77 29.38 -18.35
C LYS A 457 -8.25 29.13 -18.04
N ALA A 458 -8.54 28.45 -16.93
CA ALA A 458 -9.90 28.17 -16.49
C ALA A 458 -10.56 29.34 -15.74
N ALA A 459 -9.77 30.33 -15.28
CA ALA A 459 -10.27 31.47 -14.53
C ALA A 459 -11.22 32.34 -15.40
N PRO A 460 -12.41 32.71 -14.90
CA PRO A 460 -13.30 33.62 -15.60
C PRO A 460 -12.59 34.94 -15.93
N MET A 461 -12.72 35.46 -17.15
CA MET A 461 -12.03 36.68 -17.64
C MET A 461 -12.14 37.89 -16.69
N HIS A 462 -13.21 37.98 -15.89
CA HIS A 462 -13.39 39.03 -14.88
C HIS A 462 -12.35 38.98 -13.74
N PHE A 463 -11.90 37.79 -13.33
CA PHE A 463 -10.92 37.60 -12.25
C PHE A 463 -9.51 37.98 -12.72
N VAL A 464 -9.14 37.62 -13.95
CA VAL A 464 -7.86 37.99 -14.57
C VAL A 464 -7.75 39.51 -14.71
N LYS A 465 -8.82 40.19 -15.17
CA LYS A 465 -8.87 41.67 -15.25
C LYS A 465 -8.78 42.35 -13.88
N LYS A 466 -9.34 41.75 -12.82
CA LYS A 466 -9.31 42.30 -11.46
C LYS A 466 -7.95 42.11 -10.77
N SER A 467 -7.25 41.01 -11.05
CA SER A 467 -5.89 40.77 -10.55
C SER A 467 -4.83 41.65 -11.22
N LEU A 468 -5.03 41.99 -12.51
CA LEU A 468 -4.15 42.90 -13.25
C LEU A 468 -4.33 44.38 -12.88
N SER A 469 -5.47 44.76 -12.30
CA SER A 469 -5.77 46.15 -11.91
C SER A 469 -5.38 46.49 -10.47
N ASN A 470 -5.02 45.51 -9.62
CA ASN A 470 -4.54 45.78 -8.27
C ASN A 470 -3.57 44.68 -7.74
N PRO A 471 -2.27 44.74 -8.11
CA PRO A 471 -1.29 43.65 -7.90
C PRO A 471 -1.02 43.29 -6.44
N LEU A 472 -1.15 44.25 -5.52
CA LEU A 472 -0.83 44.06 -4.09
C LEU A 472 -1.94 43.32 -3.32
N HIS A 473 -3.19 43.41 -3.79
CA HIS A 473 -4.33 42.76 -3.13
C HIS A 473 -4.53 41.31 -3.61
N SER A 474 -4.08 40.98 -4.82
CA SER A 474 -4.11 39.64 -5.41
C SER A 474 -3.04 38.72 -4.83
N ALA A 475 -1.83 39.21 -4.56
CA ALA A 475 -0.75 38.43 -3.93
C ALA A 475 -1.16 37.85 -2.56
N ARG A 476 -1.86 38.65 -1.73
CA ARG A 476 -2.29 38.25 -0.38
C ARG A 476 -3.41 37.19 -0.38
N ARG A 477 -4.23 37.16 -1.43
CA ARG A 477 -5.34 36.19 -1.59
C ARG A 477 -4.90 34.91 -2.28
N PHE A 478 -3.95 34.99 -3.22
CA PHE A 478 -3.28 33.82 -3.80
C PHE A 478 -2.50 33.05 -2.74
N TRP A 479 -1.82 33.75 -1.83
CA TRP A 479 -1.09 33.12 -0.72
C TRP A 479 -2.01 32.37 0.25
N GLN A 480 -3.25 32.85 0.48
CA GLN A 480 -4.25 32.15 1.31
C GLN A 480 -4.82 30.87 0.68
N LEU A 481 -4.75 30.72 -0.65
CA LEU A 481 -5.14 29.48 -1.34
C LEU A 481 -4.05 28.39 -1.28
N PHE A 482 -2.78 28.79 -1.14
CA PHE A 482 -1.63 27.88 -1.06
C PHE A 482 -1.34 27.37 0.36
N VAL A 483 -1.92 27.96 1.40
CA VAL A 483 -1.70 27.58 2.81
C VAL A 483 -2.80 26.65 3.36
N ARG A 484 -3.79 26.26 2.54
CA ARG A 484 -4.92 25.41 2.96
C ARG A 484 -5.21 24.20 2.05
N ARG A 485 -4.18 23.63 1.42
CA ARG A 485 -4.28 22.32 0.79
C ARG A 485 -3.12 21.44 1.17
#